data_AF-A0A6A5G4R0-F1
#
_entry.id   AF-A0A6A5G4R0-F1
#
_cell.length_a   1.000
_cell.length_b   1.000
_cell.length_c   1.000
_cell.angle_alpha   90.00
_cell.angle_beta   90.00
_cell.angle_gamma   90.00
#
_symmetry.space_group_name_H-M   'P 1'
#
loop_
_entity.id
_entity.type
_entity.pdbx_description
1 polymer ?
#
loop_
_entity_poly.entity_id
_entity_poly.type
_entity_poly.pdbx_seq_one_letter_code
_entity_poly.pdbx_strand_id
1 'polypeptide(L)'
;MSEPTHKNDDTKWKVFSMSGKTLGKDPKYRNSLTNWVISDDKSLQLLPIHYALPEDIRKTQKIDYFLIDYDEFRAAEQVESHFPGFTWKTCADFFGTFETFAKMLKMFGGGVQKKFYLRVISANVMGDEQPGDSRVFADEVAIMIPFLREQQGMPFENAADEQENIFKRLNPLEQFVSTITLNDLEKLLKEYDVDKSLLTLVDDPVHVIGWRSLEMTGTPFKILNAFSTPMLDKKQAILYMFQHLVCGVNWEGVSLSVRSHTIGVIGSCTLGPSGDYMAFHTVVNLIVLMNRDSSNFHNGKKTKVDILYHSQSANNLVGYDEYKELAAAFNLPVYVFVNMNLPALPVWMLRALLTLGWLHSIVQNDVKLHDFVAGIAEATITALMATIPRVDRKFIRDVQQEALSYMFEQLELKKEHGNVLDVHTQQQEEKSVEKPGKNGKHTGQNDK
;
A
#
# COMPACT_ATOMS: atom_id res chain seq x y z
N MET A 1 -14.27 12.53 -43.80
CA MET A 1 -13.42 12.97 -42.67
C MET A 1 -12.26 12.00 -42.60
N SER A 2 -11.05 12.47 -42.84
CA SER A 2 -9.82 11.68 -42.67
C SER A 2 -9.64 11.38 -41.19
N GLU A 3 -9.35 10.12 -40.84
CA GLU A 3 -8.97 9.77 -39.46
C GLU A 3 -7.83 10.67 -38.98
N PRO A 4 -7.82 11.10 -37.70
CA PRO A 4 -6.70 11.83 -37.14
C PRO A 4 -5.44 11.00 -37.33
N THR A 5 -4.41 11.58 -37.95
CA THR A 5 -3.14 10.87 -38.13
C THR A 5 -2.41 10.89 -36.79
N HIS A 6 -2.49 9.80 -36.02
CA HIS A 6 -1.75 9.64 -34.78
C HIS A 6 -0.26 9.50 -35.09
N LYS A 7 0.54 10.48 -34.66
CA LYS A 7 1.99 10.56 -34.97
C LYS A 7 2.84 9.85 -33.94
N ASN A 8 2.33 9.72 -32.72
CA ASN A 8 3.10 9.32 -31.55
C ASN A 8 2.81 7.88 -31.08
N ASP A 9 2.04 7.11 -31.83
CA ASP A 9 1.59 5.77 -31.44
C ASP A 9 2.73 4.79 -31.15
N ASP A 10 3.84 4.89 -31.88
CA ASP A 10 4.99 4.00 -31.73
C ASP A 10 6.03 4.49 -30.71
N THR A 11 5.87 5.70 -30.19
CA THR A 11 6.79 6.24 -29.17
C THR A 11 6.72 5.43 -27.88
N LYS A 12 7.81 5.40 -27.11
CA LYS A 12 7.92 4.64 -25.87
C LYS A 12 8.38 5.54 -24.73
N TRP A 13 7.79 5.35 -23.55
CA TRP A 13 8.22 6.02 -22.33
C TRP A 13 9.54 5.46 -21.82
N LYS A 14 10.22 6.29 -21.03
CA LYS A 14 11.42 5.90 -20.29
C LYS A 14 11.01 5.17 -19.02
N VAL A 15 11.89 4.30 -18.53
CA VAL A 15 11.70 3.60 -17.26
C VAL A 15 12.86 3.93 -16.34
N PHE A 16 12.55 4.46 -15.17
CA PHE A 16 13.48 4.64 -14.07
C PHE A 16 13.20 3.53 -13.05
N SER A 17 14.02 2.48 -13.07
CA SER A 17 13.96 1.43 -12.07
C SER A 17 14.74 1.84 -10.81
N MET A 18 14.18 1.51 -9.64
CA MET A 18 14.91 1.64 -8.37
C MET A 18 15.91 0.50 -8.11
N SER A 19 15.95 -0.52 -8.98
CA SER A 19 16.93 -1.61 -8.86
C SER A 19 18.36 -1.09 -8.98
N GLY A 20 19.23 -1.47 -8.03
CA GLY A 20 20.61 -0.99 -7.96
C GLY A 20 20.78 0.48 -7.54
N LYS A 21 19.70 1.15 -7.10
CA LYS A 21 19.74 2.52 -6.57
C LYS A 21 19.58 2.55 -5.07
N THR A 22 20.09 3.60 -4.44
CA THR A 22 19.94 3.83 -3.00
C THR A 22 18.76 4.75 -2.75
N LEU A 23 17.79 4.23 -1.99
CA LEU A 23 16.67 5.00 -1.45
C LEU A 23 17.00 5.44 -0.02
N GLY A 24 17.44 6.69 0.12
CA GLY A 24 17.78 7.29 1.41
C GLY A 24 16.55 7.92 2.06
N LYS A 25 16.22 7.53 3.29
CA LYS A 25 15.20 8.21 4.10
C LYS A 25 15.87 9.13 5.11
N ASP A 26 15.31 10.32 5.31
CA ASP A 26 15.82 11.23 6.33
C ASP A 26 15.61 10.65 7.75
N PRO A 27 16.68 10.39 8.52
CA PRO A 27 16.56 9.86 9.87
C PRO A 27 15.82 10.77 10.85
N LYS A 28 15.78 12.09 10.59
CA LYS A 28 15.01 13.08 11.39
C LYS A 28 13.51 12.91 11.18
N TYR A 29 13.09 12.40 10.02
CA TYR A 29 11.69 12.29 9.59
C TYR A 29 11.31 10.86 9.24
N ARG A 30 11.56 9.92 10.15
CA ARG A 30 11.34 8.47 9.94
C ARG A 30 9.93 8.08 9.50
N ASN A 31 8.91 8.88 9.82
CA ASN A 31 7.51 8.61 9.45
C ASN A 31 7.00 9.47 8.30
N SER A 32 7.84 10.33 7.73
CA SER A 32 7.45 11.19 6.61
C SER A 32 7.33 10.39 5.31
N LEU A 33 6.33 10.77 4.50
CA LEU A 33 6.10 10.27 3.14
C LEU A 33 6.82 11.13 2.08
N THR A 34 7.43 12.25 2.51
CA THR A 34 8.02 13.28 1.63
C THR A 34 9.47 13.62 1.97
N ASN A 35 10.10 12.89 2.91
CA ASN A 35 11.52 13.04 3.25
C ASN A 35 12.31 11.79 2.86
N TRP A 36 12.50 11.64 1.56
CA TRP A 36 13.31 10.60 0.97
C TRP A 36 14.01 11.15 -0.28
N VAL A 37 15.13 10.54 -0.66
CA VAL A 37 15.87 10.83 -1.89
C VAL A 37 16.28 9.53 -2.56
N ILE A 38 16.31 9.54 -3.89
CA ILE A 38 16.91 8.46 -4.68
C ILE A 38 18.25 8.96 -5.20
N SER A 39 19.28 8.14 -4.99
CA SER A 39 20.64 8.39 -5.46
C SER A 39 21.21 7.15 -6.12
N ASP A 40 22.16 7.35 -7.02
CA ASP A 40 23.17 6.34 -7.34
C ASP A 40 24.46 6.63 -6.56
N ASP A 41 25.45 5.73 -6.64
CA ASP A 41 26.71 5.81 -5.88
C ASP A 41 27.46 7.15 -6.00
N LYS A 42 27.06 8.05 -6.92
CA LYS A 42 27.75 9.32 -7.19
C LYS A 42 26.85 10.54 -7.30
N SER A 43 25.52 10.41 -7.37
CA SER A 43 24.63 11.55 -7.67
C SER A 43 23.19 11.39 -7.17
N LEU A 44 22.60 12.53 -6.80
CA LEU A 44 21.16 12.65 -6.54
C LEU A 44 20.40 12.51 -7.85
N GLN A 45 19.37 11.66 -7.85
CA GLN A 45 18.60 11.33 -9.04
C GLN A 45 17.20 11.92 -8.98
N LEU A 46 16.44 11.62 -7.92
CA LEU A 46 15.05 12.05 -7.78
C LEU A 46 14.72 12.32 -6.31
N LEU A 47 13.81 13.28 -6.10
CA LEU A 47 13.29 13.66 -4.80
C LEU A 47 11.88 14.24 -4.95
N PRO A 48 11.08 14.27 -3.86
CA PRO A 48 9.84 15.02 -3.83
C PRO A 48 10.09 16.52 -4.00
N ILE A 49 9.18 17.23 -4.67
CA ILE A 49 9.17 18.71 -4.74
C ILE A 49 9.27 19.40 -3.37
N HIS A 50 8.85 18.72 -2.30
CA HIS A 50 8.88 19.23 -0.94
C HIS A 50 10.27 19.64 -0.44
N TYR A 51 11.34 19.16 -1.07
CA TYR A 51 12.72 19.59 -0.78
C TYR A 51 13.07 20.93 -1.41
N ALA A 52 12.34 21.38 -2.43
CA ALA A 52 12.55 22.68 -3.07
C ALA A 52 12.12 23.86 -2.19
N LEU A 53 11.47 23.62 -1.05
CA LEU A 53 11.12 24.65 -0.07
C LEU A 53 11.89 24.48 1.24
N PRO A 54 12.17 25.58 1.96
CA PRO A 54 12.65 25.54 3.33
C PRO A 54 11.70 24.79 4.27
N GLU A 55 12.28 24.21 5.32
CA GLU A 55 11.57 23.32 6.25
C GLU A 55 10.41 24.01 7.00
N ASP A 56 10.58 25.29 7.36
CA ASP A 56 9.58 26.10 8.05
C ASP A 56 8.38 26.42 7.15
N ILE A 57 8.64 26.73 5.87
CA ILE A 57 7.61 27.03 4.88
C ILE A 57 6.80 25.78 4.51
N ARG A 58 7.50 24.66 4.35
CA ARG A 58 6.88 23.37 4.04
C ARG A 58 5.80 22.94 5.05
N LYS A 59 5.91 23.38 6.32
CA LYS A 59 4.93 23.03 7.36
C LYS A 59 3.60 23.76 7.20
N THR A 60 3.59 24.91 6.53
CA THR A 60 2.41 25.76 6.36
C THR A 60 1.87 25.77 4.95
N GLN A 61 2.71 25.46 3.96
CA GLN A 61 2.33 25.49 2.55
C GLN A 61 1.60 24.22 2.13
N LYS A 62 0.49 24.37 1.41
CA LYS A 62 -0.12 23.26 0.68
C LYS A 62 0.69 23.03 -0.59
N ILE A 63 1.27 21.84 -0.70
CA ILE A 63 2.12 21.44 -1.82
C ILE A 63 1.59 20.11 -2.34
N ASP A 64 1.32 20.03 -3.64
CA ASP A 64 1.04 18.79 -4.35
C ASP A 64 2.28 17.89 -4.37
N TYR A 65 2.08 16.62 -4.71
CA TYR A 65 3.13 15.63 -4.72
C TYR A 65 3.52 15.25 -6.14
N PHE A 66 4.74 15.62 -6.52
CA PHE A 66 5.38 15.20 -7.75
C PHE A 66 6.90 15.13 -7.56
N LEU A 67 7.57 14.45 -8.48
CA LEU A 67 9.01 14.26 -8.43
C LEU A 67 9.74 15.36 -9.22
N ILE A 68 10.92 15.71 -8.71
CA ILE A 68 11.89 16.56 -9.38
C ILE A 68 13.24 15.86 -9.39
N ASP A 69 14.03 16.12 -10.42
CA ASP A 69 15.42 15.69 -10.48
C ASP A 69 16.39 16.75 -9.94
N TYR A 70 17.67 16.43 -10.01
CA TYR A 70 18.72 17.31 -9.54
C TYR A 70 18.77 18.66 -10.28
N ASP A 71 18.57 18.68 -11.61
CA ASP A 71 18.65 19.93 -12.38
C ASP A 71 17.49 20.86 -12.01
N GLU A 72 16.27 20.31 -11.89
CA GLU A 72 15.07 21.02 -11.46
C GLU A 72 15.21 21.53 -10.01
N PHE A 73 15.79 20.72 -9.13
CA PHE A 73 16.08 21.12 -7.75
C PHE A 73 17.10 22.25 -7.67
N ARG A 74 18.19 22.18 -8.45
CA ARG A 74 19.21 23.25 -8.50
C ARG A 74 18.65 24.55 -9.07
N ALA A 75 17.80 24.46 -10.09
CA ALA A 75 17.10 25.61 -10.64
C ALA A 75 16.19 26.26 -9.58
N ALA A 76 15.45 25.45 -8.83
CA ALA A 76 14.61 25.90 -7.72
C ALA A 76 15.41 26.61 -6.60
N GLU A 77 16.56 26.07 -6.19
CA GLU A 77 17.43 26.71 -5.19
C GLU A 77 17.94 28.09 -5.62
N GLN A 78 18.06 28.32 -6.93
CA GLN A 78 18.59 29.57 -7.48
C GLN A 78 17.52 30.66 -7.67
N VAL A 79 16.23 30.34 -7.47
CA VAL A 79 15.13 31.28 -7.71
C VAL A 79 15.25 32.53 -6.86
N GLU A 80 15.66 32.39 -5.59
CA GLU A 80 15.84 33.53 -4.69
C GLU A 80 16.82 34.58 -5.25
N SER A 81 17.86 34.12 -5.94
CA SER A 81 18.89 34.99 -6.52
C SER A 81 18.45 35.63 -7.85
N HIS A 82 17.51 35.01 -8.57
CA HIS A 82 17.05 35.47 -9.88
C HIS A 82 15.72 36.23 -9.84
N PHE A 83 15.01 36.21 -8.71
CA PHE A 83 13.74 36.90 -8.54
C PHE A 83 13.89 38.11 -7.59
N PRO A 84 13.98 39.34 -8.13
CA PRO A 84 14.12 40.54 -7.29
C PRO A 84 12.94 40.69 -6.32
N GLY A 85 13.25 40.85 -5.03
CA GLY A 85 12.23 40.98 -3.98
C GLY A 85 11.60 39.64 -3.57
N PHE A 86 12.23 38.51 -3.89
CA PHE A 86 11.80 37.19 -3.43
C PHE A 86 11.61 37.15 -1.91
N THR A 87 10.45 36.66 -1.49
CA THR A 87 10.25 36.17 -0.13
C THR A 87 9.46 34.88 -0.18
N TRP A 88 9.80 33.91 0.67
CA TRP A 88 9.05 32.67 0.75
C TRP A 88 7.56 32.89 1.06
N LYS A 89 7.24 33.93 1.84
CA LYS A 89 5.85 34.27 2.19
C LYS A 89 5.00 34.64 0.97
N THR A 90 5.60 35.22 -0.08
CA THR A 90 4.88 35.65 -1.29
C THR A 90 5.06 34.70 -2.46
N CYS A 91 6.11 33.87 -2.44
CA CYS A 91 6.51 33.06 -3.59
C CYS A 91 6.32 31.55 -3.38
N ALA A 92 5.99 31.09 -2.17
CA ALA A 92 5.79 29.66 -1.90
C ALA A 92 4.71 29.02 -2.79
N ASP A 93 3.70 29.77 -3.21
CA ASP A 93 2.65 29.28 -4.10
C ASP A 93 3.18 28.81 -5.46
N PHE A 94 4.32 29.33 -5.93
CA PHE A 94 4.99 28.83 -7.13
C PHE A 94 5.48 27.38 -7.02
N PHE A 95 5.57 26.84 -5.81
CA PHE A 95 5.98 25.46 -5.56
C PHE A 95 4.79 24.58 -5.17
N GLY A 96 3.57 25.13 -5.18
CA GLY A 96 2.38 24.48 -4.66
C GLY A 96 1.82 23.40 -5.59
N THR A 97 1.90 23.58 -6.91
CA THR A 97 1.33 22.65 -7.89
C THR A 97 2.33 22.33 -9.00
N PHE A 98 2.07 21.26 -9.76
CA PHE A 98 2.89 20.93 -10.92
C PHE A 98 2.97 22.09 -11.93
N GLU A 99 1.83 22.72 -12.21
CA GLU A 99 1.70 23.85 -13.14
C GLU A 99 2.52 25.07 -12.69
N THR A 100 2.32 25.49 -11.45
CA THR A 100 2.96 26.69 -10.90
C THR A 100 4.47 26.50 -10.83
N PHE A 101 4.92 25.30 -10.48
CA PHE A 101 6.34 24.96 -10.44
C PHE A 101 6.96 24.90 -11.84
N ALA A 102 6.27 24.33 -12.84
CA ALA A 102 6.74 24.34 -14.22
C ALA A 102 6.89 25.76 -14.78
N LYS A 103 5.92 26.65 -14.50
CA LYS A 103 5.99 28.07 -14.85
C LYS A 103 7.16 28.76 -14.17
N MET A 104 7.35 28.50 -12.88
CA MET A 104 8.45 29.05 -12.09
C MET A 104 9.80 28.66 -12.70
N LEU A 105 10.02 27.38 -13.02
CA LEU A 105 11.28 26.94 -13.63
C LEU A 105 11.55 27.63 -14.97
N LYS A 106 10.51 27.78 -15.81
CA LYS A 106 10.61 28.47 -17.10
C LYS A 106 10.95 29.96 -16.94
N MET A 107 10.36 30.63 -15.95
CA MET A 107 10.50 32.08 -15.75
C MET A 107 11.78 32.45 -14.98
N PHE A 108 12.11 31.69 -13.94
CA PHE A 108 13.13 32.05 -12.95
C PHE A 108 14.20 30.97 -12.73
N GLY A 109 13.94 29.74 -13.16
CA GLY A 109 14.88 28.61 -13.07
C GLY A 109 15.86 28.52 -14.25
N GLY A 110 16.23 29.64 -14.86
CA GLY A 110 17.19 29.66 -15.99
C GLY A 110 16.68 28.97 -17.26
N GLY A 111 15.37 28.83 -17.43
CA GLY A 111 14.76 28.16 -18.58
C GLY A 111 14.77 26.63 -18.49
N VAL A 112 15.09 26.05 -17.33
CA VAL A 112 14.96 24.62 -17.09
C VAL A 112 13.50 24.21 -17.31
N GLN A 113 13.31 23.16 -18.10
CA GLN A 113 11.98 22.62 -18.39
C GLN A 113 11.63 21.51 -17.39
N LYS A 114 10.40 21.54 -16.87
CA LYS A 114 9.88 20.48 -16.01
C LYS A 114 9.89 19.14 -16.76
N LYS A 115 10.47 18.11 -16.15
CA LYS A 115 10.40 16.73 -16.67
C LYS A 115 9.20 15.98 -16.08
N PHE A 116 8.67 15.01 -16.81
CA PHE A 116 7.48 14.26 -16.43
C PHE A 116 7.85 12.90 -15.83
N TYR A 117 7.58 12.76 -14.53
CA TYR A 117 7.81 11.54 -13.77
C TYR A 117 6.47 11.02 -13.24
N LEU A 118 6.00 9.90 -13.77
CA LEU A 118 4.77 9.25 -13.34
C LEU A 118 5.09 8.07 -12.43
N ARG A 119 4.47 8.05 -11.25
CA ARG A 119 4.78 7.06 -10.23
C ARG A 119 4.01 5.77 -10.47
N VAL A 120 4.75 4.67 -10.49
CA VAL A 120 4.25 3.31 -10.73
C VAL A 120 4.15 2.59 -9.41
N ILE A 121 2.93 2.19 -9.07
CA ILE A 121 2.63 1.27 -7.99
C ILE A 121 2.84 -0.14 -8.54
N SER A 122 3.99 -0.72 -8.20
CA SER A 122 4.40 -2.04 -8.71
C SER A 122 3.50 -3.13 -8.14
N ALA A 123 3.02 -4.04 -9.00
CA ALA A 123 2.22 -5.19 -8.55
C ALA A 123 3.02 -6.28 -7.81
N ASN A 124 4.31 -6.42 -8.14
CA ASN A 124 5.14 -7.57 -7.78
C ASN A 124 5.97 -7.39 -6.50
N VAL A 125 5.45 -6.69 -5.49
CA VAL A 125 6.24 -6.51 -4.26
C VAL A 125 6.25 -7.77 -3.37
N MET A 126 5.20 -8.58 -3.49
CA MET A 126 5.05 -9.90 -2.86
C MET A 126 6.05 -10.92 -3.45
N GLY A 127 6.34 -10.82 -4.74
CA GLY A 127 7.01 -11.85 -5.54
C GLY A 127 6.33 -13.21 -5.50
N ASP A 128 5.01 -13.19 -5.29
CA ASP A 128 4.13 -14.22 -5.80
C ASP A 128 4.10 -14.09 -7.33
N GLU A 129 4.16 -15.21 -8.04
CA GLU A 129 4.10 -15.28 -9.50
C GLU A 129 2.71 -14.92 -10.06
N GLN A 130 1.75 -14.52 -9.22
CA GLN A 130 0.44 -14.05 -9.66
C GLN A 130 0.59 -12.64 -10.25
N PRO A 131 0.38 -12.45 -11.56
CA PRO A 131 0.61 -11.18 -12.24
C PRO A 131 -0.48 -10.19 -11.82
N GLY A 132 -0.19 -9.34 -10.84
CA GLY A 132 -0.91 -8.08 -10.77
C GLY A 132 -0.39 -7.14 -11.87
N ASP A 133 -1.25 -6.28 -12.38
CA ASP A 133 -0.81 -5.22 -13.28
C ASP A 133 -0.23 -4.08 -12.45
N SER A 134 0.97 -3.60 -12.82
CA SER A 134 1.48 -2.35 -12.27
C SER A 134 0.57 -1.20 -12.68
N ARG A 135 0.39 -0.22 -11.78
CA ARG A 135 -0.63 0.81 -11.93
C ARG A 135 -0.06 2.20 -11.67
N VAL A 136 -0.75 3.21 -12.18
CA VAL A 136 -0.45 4.63 -11.94
C VAL A 136 -1.70 5.32 -11.42
N PHE A 137 -1.54 6.35 -10.59
CA PHE A 137 -2.70 7.12 -10.12
C PHE A 137 -3.40 7.86 -11.26
N ALA A 138 -4.73 7.78 -11.29
CA ALA A 138 -5.53 8.47 -12.29
C ALA A 138 -5.39 10.00 -12.21
N ASP A 139 -5.19 10.55 -11.01
CA ASP A 139 -5.02 11.99 -10.81
C ASP A 139 -3.71 12.52 -11.39
N GLU A 140 -2.59 11.80 -11.21
CA GLU A 140 -1.32 12.13 -11.88
C GLU A 140 -1.45 12.08 -13.41
N VAL A 141 -2.15 11.07 -13.94
CA VAL A 141 -2.37 10.93 -15.38
C VAL A 141 -3.19 12.10 -15.93
N ALA A 142 -4.27 12.48 -15.24
CA ALA A 142 -5.10 13.61 -15.61
C ALA A 142 -4.29 14.92 -15.64
N ILE A 143 -3.41 15.13 -14.66
CA ILE A 143 -2.51 16.29 -14.62
C ILE A 143 -1.51 16.23 -15.79
N MET A 144 -0.89 15.09 -16.06
CA MET A 144 0.24 15.02 -16.99
C MET A 144 -0.13 15.16 -18.46
N ILE A 145 -1.27 14.64 -18.90
CA ILE A 145 -1.63 14.59 -20.34
C ILE A 145 -1.63 16.00 -20.96
N PRO A 146 -2.31 17.03 -20.39
CA PRO A 146 -2.27 18.39 -20.93
C PRO A 146 -0.87 19.00 -21.00
N PHE A 147 -0.01 18.77 -19.99
CA PHE A 147 1.35 19.31 -20.01
C PHE A 147 2.26 18.59 -21.02
N LEU A 148 2.11 17.27 -21.19
CA LEU A 148 2.83 16.53 -22.21
C LEU A 148 2.47 17.05 -23.62
N ARG A 149 1.17 17.31 -23.85
CA ARG A 149 0.65 17.94 -25.08
C ARG A 149 1.21 19.33 -25.33
N GLU A 150 1.30 20.16 -24.28
CA GLU A 150 1.94 21.47 -24.37
C GLU A 150 3.43 21.35 -24.75
N GLN A 151 4.17 20.47 -24.08
CA GLN A 151 5.61 20.29 -24.29
C GLN A 151 5.96 19.75 -25.68
N GLN A 152 5.11 18.92 -26.29
CA GLN A 152 5.27 18.48 -27.68
C GLN A 152 4.81 19.51 -28.73
N GLY A 153 4.41 20.72 -28.30
CA GLY A 153 3.98 21.80 -29.20
C GLY A 153 2.56 21.63 -29.76
N MET A 154 1.72 20.80 -29.13
CA MET A 154 0.32 20.60 -29.50
C MET A 154 -0.62 20.75 -28.29
N PRO A 155 -0.62 21.92 -27.61
CA PRO A 155 -1.45 22.14 -26.43
C PRO A 155 -2.94 22.00 -26.77
N PHE A 156 -3.75 21.62 -25.78
CA PHE A 156 -5.20 21.72 -25.89
C PHE A 156 -5.65 23.18 -25.88
N GLU A 157 -6.79 23.46 -26.50
CA GLU A 157 -7.40 24.80 -26.45
C GLU A 157 -7.76 25.20 -25.02
N ASN A 158 -8.33 24.27 -24.25
CA ASN A 158 -8.56 24.42 -22.82
C ASN A 158 -7.98 23.24 -22.04
N ALA A 159 -6.73 23.38 -21.59
CA ALA A 159 -6.02 22.35 -20.83
C ALA A 159 -6.69 21.99 -19.50
N ALA A 160 -7.32 22.96 -18.83
CA ALA A 160 -7.97 22.74 -17.53
C ALA A 160 -9.24 21.88 -17.67
N ASP A 161 -10.07 22.17 -18.68
CA ASP A 161 -11.26 21.37 -18.96
C ASP A 161 -10.89 19.93 -19.34
N GLU A 162 -9.85 19.75 -20.16
CA GLU A 162 -9.36 18.41 -20.53
C GLU A 162 -8.83 17.63 -19.32
N GLN A 163 -8.06 18.29 -18.43
CA GLN A 163 -7.63 17.68 -17.18
C GLN A 163 -8.83 17.21 -16.34
N GLU A 164 -9.85 18.06 -16.19
CA GLU A 164 -11.06 17.73 -15.43
C GLU A 164 -11.86 16.59 -16.06
N ASN A 165 -11.98 16.58 -17.39
CA ASN A 165 -12.65 15.51 -18.15
C ASN A 165 -11.95 14.17 -17.97
N ILE A 166 -10.62 14.13 -18.07
CA ILE A 166 -9.83 12.91 -17.82
C ILE A 166 -10.00 12.47 -16.36
N PHE A 167 -9.89 13.40 -15.42
CA PHE A 167 -10.04 13.10 -13.99
C PHE A 167 -11.39 12.46 -13.67
N LYS A 168 -12.50 13.04 -14.14
CA LYS A 168 -13.86 12.52 -13.94
C LYS A 168 -14.08 11.17 -14.63
N ARG A 169 -13.54 11.00 -15.83
CA ARG A 169 -13.63 9.73 -16.57
C ARG A 169 -12.94 8.59 -15.81
N LEU A 170 -11.79 8.87 -15.20
CA LEU A 170 -10.99 7.85 -14.50
C LEU A 170 -11.41 7.66 -13.03
N ASN A 171 -12.05 8.65 -12.41
CA ASN A 171 -12.52 8.59 -11.02
C ASN A 171 -14.05 8.79 -10.94
N PRO A 172 -14.86 7.80 -11.36
CA PRO A 172 -16.32 7.94 -11.39
C PRO A 172 -16.96 7.97 -10.00
N LEU A 173 -16.25 7.55 -8.95
CA LEU A 173 -16.74 7.48 -7.57
C LEU A 173 -15.99 8.48 -6.71
N GLU A 174 -16.64 9.53 -6.22
CA GLU A 174 -16.02 10.63 -5.45
C GLU A 174 -15.28 10.17 -4.18
N GLN A 175 -15.72 9.04 -3.60
CA GLN A 175 -15.15 8.47 -2.37
C GLN A 175 -13.81 7.74 -2.57
N PHE A 176 -13.42 7.46 -3.81
CA PHE A 176 -12.22 6.72 -4.16
C PHE A 176 -11.34 7.51 -5.12
N VAL A 177 -10.04 7.29 -5.02
CA VAL A 177 -9.09 7.67 -6.08
C VAL A 177 -8.68 6.40 -6.78
N SER A 178 -8.97 6.31 -8.07
CA SER A 178 -8.68 5.15 -8.88
C SER A 178 -7.24 5.19 -9.41
N THR A 179 -6.77 4.01 -9.81
CA THR A 179 -5.53 3.85 -10.57
C THR A 179 -5.85 3.13 -11.87
N ILE A 180 -5.02 3.32 -12.90
CA ILE A 180 -5.14 2.62 -14.18
C ILE A 180 -3.94 1.70 -14.41
N THR A 181 -4.13 0.62 -15.16
CA THR A 181 -3.02 -0.27 -15.54
C THR A 181 -2.07 0.44 -16.51
N LEU A 182 -0.83 -0.04 -16.64
CA LEU A 182 0.08 0.48 -17.66
C LEU A 182 -0.44 0.27 -19.10
N ASN A 183 -1.24 -0.78 -19.33
CA ASN A 183 -1.88 -1.01 -20.62
C ASN A 183 -2.98 0.03 -20.91
N ASP A 184 -3.80 0.37 -19.91
CA ASP A 184 -4.82 1.40 -20.06
C ASP A 184 -4.21 2.79 -20.18
N LEU A 185 -3.09 3.05 -19.49
CA LEU A 185 -2.27 4.24 -19.72
C LEU A 185 -1.79 4.31 -21.17
N GLU A 186 -1.25 3.23 -21.75
CA GLU A 186 -0.78 3.24 -23.14
C GLU A 186 -1.90 3.59 -24.12
N LYS A 187 -3.09 3.00 -23.93
CA LYS A 187 -4.27 3.30 -24.76
C LYS A 187 -4.67 4.77 -24.64
N LEU A 188 -4.70 5.29 -23.41
CA LEU A 188 -5.07 6.68 -23.15
C LEU A 188 -4.06 7.66 -23.78
N LEU A 189 -2.75 7.39 -23.66
CA LEU A 189 -1.72 8.23 -24.27
C LEU A 189 -1.80 8.22 -25.82
N LYS A 190 -2.19 7.09 -26.43
CA LYS A 190 -2.47 7.03 -27.88
C LYS A 190 -3.73 7.81 -28.26
N GLU A 191 -4.80 7.68 -27.48
CA GLU A 191 -6.05 8.42 -27.68
C GLU A 191 -5.81 9.93 -27.77
N TYR A 192 -4.94 10.47 -26.91
CA TYR A 192 -4.56 11.88 -26.90
C TYR A 192 -3.35 12.22 -27.80
N ASP A 193 -2.80 11.27 -28.57
CA ASP A 193 -1.61 11.44 -29.43
C ASP A 193 -0.43 12.08 -28.68
N VAL A 194 -0.13 11.54 -27.49
CA VAL A 194 0.97 11.99 -26.64
C VAL A 194 2.28 11.30 -27.04
N ASP A 195 3.34 12.08 -27.21
CA ASP A 195 4.71 11.58 -27.32
C ASP A 195 5.16 10.98 -25.98
N LYS A 196 5.12 9.65 -25.92
CA LYS A 196 5.49 8.89 -24.73
C LYS A 196 6.96 9.07 -24.36
N SER A 197 7.85 9.47 -25.29
CA SER A 197 9.28 9.65 -25.01
C SER A 197 9.59 10.78 -24.02
N LEU A 198 8.62 11.68 -23.81
CA LEU A 198 8.65 12.75 -22.81
C LEU A 198 8.37 12.25 -21.38
N LEU A 199 7.72 11.10 -21.25
CA LEU A 199 7.31 10.51 -19.99
C LEU A 199 8.36 9.55 -19.44
N THR A 200 8.62 9.63 -18.14
CA THR A 200 9.42 8.65 -17.40
C THR A 200 8.56 7.99 -16.33
N LEU A 201 8.43 6.67 -16.39
CA LEU A 201 7.80 5.87 -15.35
C LEU A 201 8.81 5.57 -14.25
N VAL A 202 8.44 5.82 -12.99
CA VAL A 202 9.31 5.67 -11.81
C VAL A 202 8.62 4.76 -10.80
N ASP A 203 9.28 3.72 -10.27
CA ASP A 203 8.72 2.96 -9.15
C ASP A 203 8.36 3.92 -7.99
N ASP A 204 7.15 3.83 -7.43
CA ASP A 204 6.73 4.76 -6.38
C ASP A 204 7.60 4.58 -5.12
N PRO A 205 8.37 5.60 -4.70
CA PRO A 205 9.35 5.39 -3.62
C PRO A 205 8.68 5.23 -2.25
N VAL A 206 7.50 5.82 -2.06
CA VAL A 206 6.74 5.72 -0.81
C VAL A 206 6.10 4.33 -0.72
N HIS A 207 5.65 3.78 -1.84
CA HIS A 207 5.17 2.40 -1.94
C HIS A 207 6.29 1.40 -1.60
N VAL A 208 7.50 1.56 -2.15
CA VAL A 208 8.65 0.69 -1.85
C VAL A 208 9.04 0.77 -0.37
N ILE A 209 9.06 1.97 0.23
CA ILE A 209 9.34 2.16 1.66
C ILE A 209 8.25 1.52 2.52
N GLY A 210 7.00 1.86 2.22
CA GLY A 210 5.84 1.43 2.99
C GLY A 210 5.67 -0.09 2.98
N TRP A 211 5.89 -0.71 1.83
CA TRP A 211 5.94 -2.15 1.69
C TRP A 211 6.96 -2.80 2.64
N ARG A 212 8.22 -2.34 2.61
CA ARG A 212 9.27 -2.91 3.47
C ARG A 212 8.93 -2.74 4.93
N SER A 213 8.30 -1.62 5.28
CA SER A 213 7.77 -1.41 6.63
C SER A 213 6.69 -2.44 6.98
N LEU A 214 5.73 -2.68 6.09
CA LEU A 214 4.68 -3.67 6.28
C LEU A 214 5.26 -5.08 6.45
N GLU A 215 6.20 -5.50 5.61
CA GLU A 215 6.90 -6.80 5.74
C GLU A 215 7.48 -7.00 7.15
N MET A 216 8.08 -5.94 7.72
CA MET A 216 8.65 -6.00 9.07
C MET A 216 7.59 -5.96 10.18
N THR A 217 6.63 -5.02 10.12
CA THR A 217 5.77 -4.67 11.26
C THR A 217 4.33 -5.18 11.13
N GLY A 218 3.91 -5.65 9.95
CA GLY A 218 2.51 -6.01 9.67
C GLY A 218 1.53 -4.84 9.78
N THR A 219 2.02 -3.60 9.83
CA THR A 219 1.20 -2.40 9.91
C THR A 219 0.85 -1.90 8.52
N PRO A 220 -0.44 -1.61 8.22
CA PRO A 220 -0.82 -1.01 6.95
C PRO A 220 -0.04 0.28 6.66
N PHE A 221 0.40 0.43 5.42
CA PHE A 221 1.19 1.58 4.98
C PHE A 221 0.42 2.44 3.99
N LYS A 222 0.81 3.73 3.94
CA LYS A 222 0.17 4.75 3.11
C LYS A 222 1.10 5.17 1.98
N ILE A 223 0.50 5.58 0.87
CA ILE A 223 1.20 6.27 -0.22
C ILE A 223 0.55 7.64 -0.45
N LEU A 224 1.17 8.52 -1.24
CA LEU A 224 0.59 9.82 -1.57
C LEU A 224 -0.01 9.79 -2.97
N ASN A 225 -1.16 10.41 -3.17
CA ASN A 225 -1.66 10.72 -4.51
C ASN A 225 -1.06 12.04 -5.04
N ALA A 226 -1.48 12.53 -6.20
CA ALA A 226 -0.95 13.77 -6.79
C ALA A 226 -1.14 15.01 -5.90
N PHE A 227 -2.15 15.03 -5.03
CA PHE A 227 -2.50 16.16 -4.17
C PHE A 227 -1.92 16.06 -2.76
N SER A 228 -0.84 15.30 -2.57
CA SER A 228 -0.22 15.04 -1.25
C SER A 228 -1.18 14.46 -0.21
N THR A 229 -2.28 13.82 -0.63
CA THR A 229 -3.21 13.17 0.29
C THR A 229 -2.71 11.76 0.58
N PRO A 230 -2.53 11.36 1.86
CA PRO A 230 -2.21 9.99 2.20
C PRO A 230 -3.36 9.05 1.86
N MET A 231 -3.05 8.03 1.08
CA MET A 231 -3.97 7.04 0.55
C MET A 231 -3.62 5.65 1.06
N LEU A 232 -4.65 4.83 1.29
CA LEU A 232 -4.55 3.40 1.53
C LEU A 232 -5.16 2.64 0.35
N ASP A 233 -4.50 1.58 -0.09
CA ASP A 233 -5.15 0.55 -0.91
C ASP A 233 -6.36 -0.01 -0.14
N LYS A 234 -7.44 -0.38 -0.84
CA LYS A 234 -8.66 -0.89 -0.21
C LYS A 234 -8.42 -2.05 0.78
N LYS A 235 -7.55 -3.01 0.45
CA LYS A 235 -7.26 -4.15 1.33
C LYS A 235 -6.51 -3.69 2.57
N GLN A 236 -5.57 -2.75 2.42
CA GLN A 236 -4.88 -2.10 3.54
C GLN A 236 -5.86 -1.27 4.41
N ALA A 237 -6.84 -0.60 3.80
CA ALA A 237 -7.89 0.13 4.52
C ALA A 237 -8.80 -0.83 5.33
N ILE A 238 -9.22 -1.94 4.73
CA ILE A 238 -10.00 -2.98 5.40
C ILE A 238 -9.21 -3.57 6.58
N LEU A 239 -7.94 -3.93 6.37
CA LEU A 239 -7.07 -4.40 7.45
C LEU A 239 -6.95 -3.35 8.56
N TYR A 240 -6.69 -2.10 8.22
CA TYR A 240 -6.55 -1.02 9.19
C TYR A 240 -7.81 -0.83 10.04
N MET A 241 -8.99 -0.78 9.40
CA MET A 241 -10.27 -0.69 10.11
C MET A 241 -10.54 -1.92 10.97
N PHE A 242 -10.29 -3.12 10.44
CA PHE A 242 -10.48 -4.37 11.18
C PHE A 242 -9.61 -4.42 12.43
N GLN A 243 -8.33 -4.07 12.32
CA GLN A 243 -7.41 -4.00 13.46
C GLN A 243 -7.84 -2.99 14.53
N HIS A 244 -8.52 -1.90 14.16
CA HIS A 244 -8.92 -0.84 15.08
C HIS A 244 -10.33 -0.97 15.63
N LEU A 245 -11.22 -1.67 14.93
CA LEU A 245 -12.63 -1.81 15.28
C LEU A 245 -12.97 -3.21 15.80
N VAL A 246 -12.27 -4.25 15.35
CA VAL A 246 -12.59 -5.66 15.65
C VAL A 246 -11.59 -6.28 16.61
N CYS A 247 -10.29 -6.11 16.35
CA CYS A 247 -9.25 -6.72 17.17
C CYS A 247 -9.20 -6.14 18.59
N GLY A 248 -8.89 -6.97 19.57
CA GLY A 248 -8.80 -6.59 20.98
C GLY A 248 -10.14 -6.39 21.68
N VAL A 249 -11.24 -6.84 21.06
CA VAL A 249 -12.58 -6.86 21.65
C VAL A 249 -13.00 -8.30 21.86
N ASN A 250 -13.55 -8.59 23.04
CA ASN A 250 -14.33 -9.81 23.25
C ASN A 250 -15.76 -9.51 22.78
N TRP A 251 -16.18 -10.17 21.69
CA TRP A 251 -17.47 -9.94 21.06
C TRP A 251 -18.63 -10.70 21.70
N GLU A 252 -18.35 -11.58 22.67
CA GLU A 252 -19.35 -12.31 23.44
C GLU A 252 -20.34 -11.36 24.13
N GLY A 253 -21.63 -11.62 23.97
CA GLY A 253 -22.70 -10.78 24.53
C GLY A 253 -22.90 -9.43 23.83
N VAL A 254 -22.10 -9.07 22.83
CA VAL A 254 -22.32 -7.84 22.04
C VAL A 254 -23.51 -8.02 21.09
N SER A 255 -24.43 -7.06 21.10
CA SER A 255 -25.66 -7.13 20.31
C SER A 255 -25.39 -7.25 18.81
N LEU A 256 -26.24 -8.00 18.10
CA LEU A 256 -26.16 -8.17 16.65
C LEU A 256 -26.16 -6.83 15.90
N SER A 257 -26.93 -5.85 16.35
CA SER A 257 -26.98 -4.52 15.73
C SER A 257 -25.59 -3.88 15.63
N VAL A 258 -24.81 -3.92 16.72
CA VAL A 258 -23.45 -3.36 16.77
C VAL A 258 -22.49 -4.18 15.91
N ARG A 259 -22.58 -5.51 15.98
CA ARG A 259 -21.74 -6.43 15.17
C ARG A 259 -21.99 -6.24 13.68
N SER A 260 -23.25 -6.21 13.26
CA SER A 260 -23.67 -5.95 11.88
C SER A 260 -23.26 -4.58 11.38
N HIS A 261 -23.40 -3.53 12.19
CA HIS A 261 -22.98 -2.20 11.78
C HIS A 261 -21.45 -2.14 11.57
N THR A 262 -20.68 -2.72 12.49
CA THR A 262 -19.20 -2.76 12.40
C THR A 262 -18.72 -3.53 11.18
N ILE A 263 -19.21 -4.77 11.00
CA ILE A 263 -18.87 -5.59 9.84
C ILE A 263 -19.38 -4.97 8.54
N GLY A 264 -20.55 -4.35 8.55
CA GLY A 264 -21.11 -3.68 7.37
C GLY A 264 -20.25 -2.48 6.93
N VAL A 265 -19.76 -1.66 7.87
CA VAL A 265 -18.86 -0.53 7.55
C VAL A 265 -17.55 -1.03 6.96
N ILE A 266 -16.91 -2.02 7.58
CA ILE A 266 -15.66 -2.61 7.07
C ILE A 266 -15.90 -3.28 5.70
N GLY A 267 -16.96 -4.08 5.62
CA GLY A 267 -17.34 -4.88 4.47
C GLY A 267 -17.80 -4.06 3.27
N SER A 268 -18.37 -2.87 3.49
CA SER A 268 -18.72 -1.95 2.40
C SER A 268 -17.51 -1.54 1.55
N CYS A 269 -16.32 -1.53 2.15
CA CYS A 269 -15.07 -1.26 1.44
C CYS A 269 -14.61 -2.44 0.58
N THR A 270 -15.25 -3.61 0.65
CA THR A 270 -14.98 -4.70 -0.31
C THR A 270 -15.66 -4.42 -1.66
N LEU A 271 -16.78 -3.68 -1.64
CA LEU A 271 -17.58 -3.32 -2.81
C LEU A 271 -16.87 -2.22 -3.62
N GLY A 272 -16.36 -2.57 -4.80
CA GLY A 272 -15.73 -1.63 -5.74
C GLY A 272 -14.59 -2.28 -6.53
N PRO A 273 -14.18 -1.68 -7.66
CA PRO A 273 -13.16 -2.28 -8.52
C PRO A 273 -11.79 -2.39 -7.82
N SER A 274 -10.95 -3.27 -8.38
CA SER A 274 -9.56 -3.39 -7.94
C SER A 274 -8.74 -2.19 -8.40
N GLY A 275 -7.79 -1.74 -7.58
CA GLY A 275 -6.94 -0.58 -7.88
C GLY A 275 -7.49 0.76 -7.37
N ASP A 276 -8.58 0.75 -6.61
CA ASP A 276 -9.07 1.94 -5.92
C ASP A 276 -8.37 2.16 -4.58
N TYR A 277 -8.21 3.43 -4.23
CA TYR A 277 -7.59 3.90 -3.00
C TYR A 277 -8.55 4.77 -2.20
N MET A 278 -8.44 4.70 -0.88
CA MET A 278 -9.18 5.55 0.05
C MET A 278 -8.26 6.53 0.74
N ALA A 279 -8.75 7.77 0.91
CA ALA A 279 -8.02 8.75 1.70
C ALA A 279 -7.94 8.28 3.16
N PHE A 280 -6.74 8.30 3.73
CA PHE A 280 -6.48 7.80 5.07
C PHE A 280 -7.33 8.51 6.14
N HIS A 281 -7.56 9.82 5.98
CA HIS A 281 -8.38 10.59 6.90
C HIS A 281 -9.85 10.12 6.89
N THR A 282 -10.38 9.70 5.74
CA THR A 282 -11.72 9.11 5.62
C THR A 282 -11.80 7.81 6.42
N VAL A 283 -10.81 6.94 6.29
CA VAL A 283 -10.72 5.68 7.05
C VAL A 283 -10.66 5.96 8.56
N VAL A 284 -9.84 6.91 9.00
CA VAL A 284 -9.75 7.33 10.41
C VAL A 284 -11.08 7.91 10.90
N ASN A 285 -11.75 8.74 10.10
CA ASN A 285 -13.04 9.32 10.46
C ASN A 285 -14.11 8.23 10.65
N LEU A 286 -14.17 7.23 9.77
CA LEU A 286 -15.06 6.07 9.93
C LEU A 286 -14.78 5.35 11.26
N ILE A 287 -13.51 5.11 11.59
CA ILE A 287 -13.12 4.46 12.85
C ILE A 287 -13.55 5.31 14.06
N VAL A 288 -13.34 6.63 14.02
CA VAL A 288 -13.70 7.54 15.11
C VAL A 288 -15.22 7.57 15.32
N LEU A 289 -16.00 7.63 14.24
CA LEU A 289 -17.47 7.62 14.31
C LEU A 289 -17.97 6.30 14.92
N MET A 290 -17.48 5.16 14.42
CA MET A 290 -17.84 3.84 14.95
C MET A 290 -17.54 3.68 16.45
N ASN A 291 -16.37 4.18 16.89
CA ASN A 291 -15.98 4.13 18.29
C ASN A 291 -16.83 5.04 19.19
N ARG A 292 -17.37 6.16 18.68
CA ARG A 292 -18.28 7.03 19.44
C ARG A 292 -19.63 6.34 19.65
N ASP A 293 -20.15 5.73 18.60
CA ASP A 293 -21.47 5.10 18.60
C ASP A 293 -21.49 3.79 19.42
N SER A 294 -20.33 3.16 19.63
CA SER A 294 -20.17 1.85 20.29
C SER A 294 -19.42 1.89 21.64
N SER A 295 -19.45 3.04 22.33
CA SER A 295 -18.62 3.39 23.50
C SER A 295 -18.64 2.44 24.71
N ASN A 296 -19.50 1.40 24.74
CA ASN A 296 -19.72 0.54 25.92
C ASN A 296 -19.05 -0.86 25.86
N PHE A 297 -18.52 -1.34 24.73
CA PHE A 297 -17.91 -2.70 24.65
C PHE A 297 -16.40 -2.72 24.45
N HIS A 298 -15.80 -1.58 24.10
CA HIS A 298 -14.36 -1.35 24.26
C HIS A 298 -14.06 -1.13 25.75
N ASN A 299 -14.35 -2.14 26.58
CA ASN A 299 -14.25 -2.10 28.03
C ASN A 299 -12.87 -1.60 28.49
N GLY A 300 -12.79 -0.34 28.92
CA GLY A 300 -11.94 0.23 29.99
C GLY A 300 -10.42 0.01 30.02
N LYS A 301 -9.89 -0.87 29.17
CA LYS A 301 -8.48 -1.21 29.00
C LYS A 301 -8.33 -1.43 27.50
N LYS A 302 -8.10 -0.36 26.74
CA LYS A 302 -7.21 -0.52 25.57
C LYS A 302 -5.94 -1.10 26.17
N THR A 303 -5.80 -2.42 26.13
CA THR A 303 -4.59 -3.08 26.60
C THR A 303 -3.46 -2.41 25.85
N LYS A 304 -2.55 -1.74 26.55
CA LYS A 304 -1.29 -1.23 25.96
C LYS A 304 -0.43 -2.35 25.36
N VAL A 305 -0.91 -3.59 25.45
CA VAL A 305 -0.35 -4.80 24.89
C VAL A 305 -0.52 -4.76 23.38
N ASP A 306 0.58 -4.97 22.69
CA ASP A 306 0.66 -5.08 21.25
C ASP A 306 0.11 -6.45 20.80
N ILE A 307 -1.22 -6.59 20.82
CA ILE A 307 -1.93 -7.85 20.55
C ILE A 307 -1.73 -8.40 19.13
N LEU A 308 -1.22 -7.58 18.21
CA LEU A 308 -0.87 -7.95 16.82
C LEU A 308 0.65 -7.94 16.58
N TYR A 309 1.44 -7.74 17.64
CA TYR A 309 2.90 -7.81 17.63
C TYR A 309 3.55 -6.85 16.61
N HIS A 310 2.97 -5.68 16.35
CA HIS A 310 3.51 -4.67 15.41
C HIS A 310 4.93 -4.18 15.76
N SER A 311 5.30 -4.25 17.03
CA SER A 311 6.64 -3.93 17.53
C SER A 311 7.67 -5.04 17.31
N GLN A 312 7.22 -6.24 16.91
CA GLN A 312 8.09 -7.38 16.66
C GLN A 312 8.25 -7.67 15.16
N SER A 313 9.41 -8.23 14.80
CA SER A 313 9.64 -8.73 13.45
C SER A 313 8.66 -9.86 13.13
N ALA A 314 8.17 -9.91 11.90
CA ALA A 314 7.33 -10.98 11.39
C ALA A 314 7.91 -12.39 11.62
N ASN A 315 9.24 -12.54 11.63
CA ASN A 315 9.94 -13.82 11.79
C ASN A 315 10.28 -14.16 13.25
N ASN A 316 9.98 -13.28 14.22
CA ASN A 316 10.15 -13.62 15.62
C ASN A 316 9.21 -14.75 16.01
N LEU A 317 9.65 -15.62 16.92
CA LEU A 317 8.86 -16.73 17.44
C LEU A 317 8.20 -16.34 18.76
N VAL A 318 6.92 -16.69 18.88
CA VAL A 318 6.09 -16.49 20.07
C VAL A 318 5.64 -17.87 20.56
N GLY A 319 5.69 -18.12 21.86
CA GLY A 319 5.28 -19.41 22.42
C GLY A 319 3.82 -19.71 22.12
N TYR A 320 3.49 -20.97 21.80
CA TYR A 320 2.11 -21.35 21.47
C TYR A 320 1.15 -21.12 22.66
N ASP A 321 1.64 -21.22 23.90
CA ASP A 321 0.84 -20.92 25.08
C ASP A 321 0.44 -19.44 25.18
N GLU A 322 1.29 -18.51 24.73
CA GLU A 322 0.93 -17.08 24.66
C GLU A 322 -0.21 -16.84 23.64
N TYR A 323 -0.23 -17.58 22.53
CA TYR A 323 -1.36 -17.59 21.61
C TYR A 323 -2.64 -18.09 22.27
N LYS A 324 -2.58 -19.21 23.02
CA LYS A 324 -3.74 -19.73 23.76
C LYS A 324 -4.25 -18.73 24.80
N GLU A 325 -3.35 -18.07 25.52
CA GLU A 325 -3.70 -17.05 26.52
C GLU A 325 -4.42 -15.86 25.88
N LEU A 326 -3.93 -15.36 24.75
CA LEU A 326 -4.60 -14.30 23.99
C LEU A 326 -5.96 -14.74 23.48
N ALA A 327 -6.05 -15.95 22.90
CA ALA A 327 -7.31 -16.49 22.41
C ALA A 327 -8.34 -16.63 23.56
N ALA A 328 -7.92 -17.13 24.72
CA ALA A 328 -8.77 -17.21 25.90
C ALA A 328 -9.21 -15.83 26.42
N ALA A 329 -8.30 -14.84 26.46
CA ALA A 329 -8.60 -13.50 26.95
C ALA A 329 -9.66 -12.76 26.13
N PHE A 330 -9.75 -13.05 24.83
CA PHE A 330 -10.69 -12.40 23.90
C PHE A 330 -11.79 -13.34 23.39
N ASN A 331 -11.91 -14.55 23.94
CA ASN A 331 -12.84 -15.60 23.50
C ASN A 331 -12.75 -15.84 21.98
N LEU A 332 -11.53 -16.10 21.50
CA LEU A 332 -11.23 -16.46 20.13
C LEU A 332 -11.09 -17.97 20.01
N PRO A 333 -11.38 -18.55 18.82
CA PRO A 333 -11.02 -19.93 18.56
C PRO A 333 -9.50 -20.12 18.55
N VAL A 334 -9.06 -21.29 19.03
CA VAL A 334 -7.68 -21.76 18.95
C VAL A 334 -7.55 -22.70 17.76
N TYR A 335 -6.76 -22.30 16.76
CA TYR A 335 -6.44 -23.13 15.61
C TYR A 335 -5.35 -24.14 15.97
N VAL A 336 -5.69 -25.42 16.01
CA VAL A 336 -4.79 -26.54 16.34
C VAL A 336 -4.45 -27.31 15.06
N PHE A 337 -3.16 -27.42 14.76
CA PHE A 337 -2.69 -28.06 13.54
C PHE A 337 -2.50 -29.55 13.77
N VAL A 338 -3.45 -30.37 13.32
CA VAL A 338 -3.54 -31.81 13.67
C VAL A 338 -2.28 -32.60 13.35
N ASN A 339 -1.59 -32.22 12.27
CA ASN A 339 -0.40 -32.90 11.77
C ASN A 339 0.91 -32.16 12.09
N MET A 340 0.88 -31.12 12.94
CA MET A 340 2.05 -30.30 13.24
C MET A 340 2.24 -30.11 14.74
N ASN A 341 3.46 -30.32 15.24
CA ASN A 341 3.83 -29.94 16.59
C ASN A 341 4.51 -28.57 16.57
N LEU A 342 3.77 -27.52 16.92
CA LEU A 342 4.23 -26.14 16.88
C LEU A 342 4.41 -25.60 18.31
N PRO A 343 5.58 -25.77 18.95
CA PRO A 343 5.83 -25.23 20.29
C PRO A 343 5.87 -23.70 20.30
N ALA A 344 6.18 -23.09 19.16
CA ALA A 344 6.16 -21.66 18.93
C ALA A 344 5.65 -21.36 17.52
N LEU A 345 5.07 -20.17 17.36
CA LEU A 345 4.55 -19.66 16.10
C LEU A 345 5.33 -18.42 15.68
N PRO A 346 5.67 -18.28 14.39
CA PRO A 346 6.19 -17.02 13.91
C PRO A 346 5.10 -15.94 13.96
N VAL A 347 5.51 -14.69 14.23
CA VAL A 347 4.59 -13.54 14.36
C VAL A 347 3.70 -13.36 13.14
N TRP A 348 4.19 -13.59 11.91
CA TRP A 348 3.36 -13.50 10.70
C TRP A 348 2.17 -14.48 10.73
N MET A 349 2.38 -15.71 11.22
CA MET A 349 1.35 -16.73 11.32
C MET A 349 0.36 -16.36 12.41
N LEU A 350 0.87 -15.90 13.55
CA LEU A 350 0.05 -15.46 14.67
C LEU A 350 -0.88 -14.29 14.28
N ARG A 351 -0.38 -13.31 13.52
CA ARG A 351 -1.20 -12.19 13.00
C ARG A 351 -2.36 -12.67 12.13
N ALA A 352 -2.11 -13.65 11.23
CA ALA A 352 -3.13 -14.24 10.39
C ALA A 352 -4.18 -15.00 11.21
N LEU A 353 -3.74 -15.88 12.12
CA LEU A 353 -4.61 -16.67 12.98
C LEU A 353 -5.48 -15.80 13.90
N LEU A 354 -4.89 -14.78 14.52
CA LEU A 354 -5.63 -13.86 15.39
C LEU A 354 -6.66 -13.04 14.59
N THR A 355 -6.30 -12.60 13.39
CA THR A 355 -7.22 -11.86 12.51
C THR A 355 -8.41 -12.73 12.11
N LEU A 356 -8.19 -13.99 11.74
CA LEU A 356 -9.27 -14.96 11.47
C LEU A 356 -10.09 -15.27 12.73
N GLY A 357 -9.43 -15.43 13.88
CA GLY A 357 -10.09 -15.69 15.15
C GLY A 357 -11.01 -14.54 15.60
N TRP A 358 -10.58 -13.29 15.42
CA TRP A 358 -11.44 -12.13 15.67
C TRP A 358 -12.59 -12.02 14.67
N LEU A 359 -12.38 -12.42 13.40
CA LEU A 359 -13.45 -12.46 12.41
C LEU A 359 -14.50 -13.51 12.78
N HIS A 360 -14.08 -14.68 13.25
CA HIS A 360 -14.98 -15.70 13.78
C HIS A 360 -15.74 -15.17 15.01
N SER A 361 -15.02 -14.55 15.96
CA SER A 361 -15.57 -14.03 17.21
C SER A 361 -16.64 -12.94 17.00
N ILE A 362 -16.44 -11.99 16.08
CA ILE A 362 -17.44 -10.95 15.79
C ILE A 362 -18.66 -11.50 15.04
N VAL A 363 -18.48 -12.53 14.20
CA VAL A 363 -19.59 -13.12 13.45
C VAL A 363 -20.48 -13.98 14.34
N GLN A 364 -19.91 -14.71 15.31
CA GLN A 364 -20.62 -15.65 16.21
C GLN A 364 -21.60 -16.57 15.48
N ASN A 365 -21.27 -16.97 14.25
CA ASN A 365 -22.15 -17.77 13.41
C ASN A 365 -23.55 -17.14 13.22
N ASP A 366 -23.63 -15.83 12.98
CA ASP A 366 -24.86 -15.17 12.52
C ASP A 366 -24.91 -15.08 10.98
N VAL A 367 -25.91 -15.76 10.38
CA VAL A 367 -26.09 -15.85 8.92
C VAL A 367 -26.24 -14.49 8.27
N LYS A 368 -26.73 -13.47 8.99
CA LYS A 368 -26.89 -12.11 8.44
C LYS A 368 -25.56 -11.40 8.14
N LEU A 369 -24.44 -11.93 8.64
CA LEU A 369 -23.11 -11.35 8.44
C LEU A 369 -22.35 -12.03 7.30
N HIS A 370 -22.88 -13.13 6.75
CA HIS A 370 -22.22 -14.01 5.77
C HIS A 370 -21.63 -13.27 4.58
N ASP A 371 -22.39 -12.34 4.00
CA ASP A 371 -22.04 -11.62 2.77
C ASP A 371 -20.74 -10.80 2.88
N PHE A 372 -20.32 -10.49 4.11
CA PHE A 372 -19.10 -9.72 4.36
C PHE A 372 -17.89 -10.58 4.76
N VAL A 373 -18.11 -11.77 5.32
CA VAL A 373 -17.04 -12.58 5.96
C VAL A 373 -15.95 -12.94 4.96
N ALA A 374 -16.33 -13.53 3.83
CA ALA A 374 -15.37 -13.96 2.81
C ALA A 374 -14.56 -12.78 2.26
N GLY A 375 -15.21 -11.65 1.98
CA GLY A 375 -14.56 -10.46 1.47
C GLY A 375 -13.58 -9.82 2.48
N ILE A 376 -13.96 -9.78 3.76
CA ILE A 376 -13.09 -9.26 4.83
C ILE A 376 -11.91 -10.21 5.07
N ALA A 377 -12.15 -11.52 5.16
CA ALA A 377 -11.07 -12.52 5.29
C ALA A 377 -10.07 -12.40 4.13
N GLU A 378 -10.58 -12.36 2.90
CA GLU A 378 -9.74 -12.24 1.70
C GLU A 378 -8.93 -10.95 1.68
N ALA A 379 -9.55 -9.81 2.00
CA ALA A 379 -8.87 -8.53 2.01
C ALA A 379 -7.81 -8.46 3.12
N THR A 380 -8.13 -8.86 4.34
CA THR A 380 -7.21 -8.80 5.49
C THR A 380 -6.03 -9.76 5.34
N ILE A 381 -6.27 -11.01 4.92
CA ILE A 381 -5.22 -11.98 4.69
C ILE A 381 -4.33 -11.56 3.51
N THR A 382 -4.92 -11.09 2.40
CA THR A 382 -4.13 -10.54 1.28
C THR A 382 -3.27 -9.35 1.72
N ALA A 383 -3.80 -8.45 2.54
CA ALA A 383 -3.06 -7.29 3.04
C ALA A 383 -1.88 -7.69 3.95
N LEU A 384 -1.96 -8.85 4.62
CA LEU A 384 -0.90 -9.41 5.46
C LEU A 384 0.12 -10.28 4.70
N MET A 385 -0.13 -10.66 3.45
CA MET A 385 0.76 -11.55 2.67
C MET A 385 2.21 -11.07 2.58
N ALA A 386 2.44 -9.75 2.69
CA ALA A 386 3.78 -9.16 2.70
C ALA A 386 4.63 -9.63 3.88
N THR A 387 3.98 -9.94 5.00
CA THR A 387 4.63 -10.42 6.23
C THR A 387 4.93 -11.92 6.17
N ILE A 388 4.31 -12.65 5.24
CA ILE A 388 4.34 -14.10 5.17
C ILE A 388 5.44 -14.53 4.18
N PRO A 389 6.39 -15.40 4.60
CA PRO A 389 7.39 -15.96 3.70
C PRO A 389 6.74 -16.60 2.48
N ARG A 390 7.33 -16.41 1.29
CA ARG A 390 6.73 -16.87 0.02
C ARG A 390 6.33 -18.35 0.03
N VAL A 391 7.17 -19.20 0.63
CA VAL A 391 6.94 -20.65 0.74
C VAL A 391 5.70 -21.00 1.58
N ASP A 392 5.28 -20.11 2.48
CA ASP A 392 4.19 -20.33 3.43
C ASP A 392 2.88 -19.63 3.05
N ARG A 393 2.88 -18.84 1.97
CA ARG A 393 1.68 -18.08 1.58
C ARG A 393 0.54 -18.99 1.15
N LYS A 394 0.84 -20.04 0.38
CA LYS A 394 -0.17 -21.05 0.02
C LYS A 394 -0.75 -21.70 1.27
N PHE A 395 0.11 -22.08 2.22
CA PHE A 395 -0.31 -22.63 3.50
C PHE A 395 -1.30 -21.70 4.22
N ILE A 396 -1.00 -20.40 4.34
CA ILE A 396 -1.93 -19.45 4.98
C ILE A 396 -3.23 -19.26 4.18
N ARG A 397 -3.21 -19.38 2.85
CA ARG A 397 -4.45 -19.38 2.05
C ARG A 397 -5.31 -20.60 2.34
N ASP A 398 -4.70 -21.77 2.47
CA ASP A 398 -5.41 -22.99 2.79
C ASP A 398 -6.00 -22.92 4.23
N VAL A 399 -5.24 -22.38 5.20
CA VAL A 399 -5.74 -22.06 6.55
C VAL A 399 -6.93 -21.10 6.53
N GLN A 400 -6.85 -20.03 5.72
CA GLN A 400 -7.95 -19.09 5.54
C GLN A 400 -9.21 -19.78 5.00
N GLN A 401 -9.06 -20.67 4.01
CA GLN A 401 -10.19 -21.43 3.44
C GLN A 401 -10.80 -22.39 4.47
N GLU A 402 -9.99 -23.15 5.19
CA GLU A 402 -10.49 -24.03 6.26
C GLU A 402 -11.24 -23.22 7.33
N ALA A 403 -10.69 -22.09 7.79
CA ALA A 403 -11.35 -21.21 8.75
C ALA A 403 -12.71 -20.70 8.24
N LEU A 404 -12.81 -20.32 6.97
CA LEU A 404 -14.07 -19.91 6.34
C LEU A 404 -15.07 -21.06 6.26
N SER A 405 -14.63 -22.26 5.84
CA SER A 405 -15.47 -23.46 5.82
C SER A 405 -16.05 -23.75 7.20
N TYR A 406 -15.24 -23.71 8.26
CA TYR A 406 -15.73 -23.89 9.62
C TYR A 406 -16.76 -22.84 10.05
N MET A 407 -16.51 -21.56 9.74
CA MET A 407 -17.47 -20.49 10.04
C MET A 407 -18.81 -20.76 9.33
N PHE A 408 -18.79 -21.18 8.06
CA PHE A 408 -19.99 -21.47 7.27
C PHE A 408 -20.70 -22.79 7.68
N GLU A 409 -19.97 -23.82 8.06
CA GLU A 409 -20.58 -25.08 8.55
C GLU A 409 -21.27 -24.90 9.91
N GLN A 410 -20.66 -24.14 10.83
CA GLN A 410 -21.28 -23.83 12.13
C GLN A 410 -22.58 -23.01 11.97
N LEU A 411 -22.61 -22.14 10.96
CA LEU A 411 -23.76 -21.34 10.56
C LEU A 411 -24.95 -22.21 10.07
N GLU A 412 -24.69 -23.24 9.27
CA GLU A 412 -25.72 -24.12 8.73
C GLU A 412 -26.25 -25.14 9.74
N LEU A 413 -25.39 -25.63 10.64
CA LEU A 413 -25.71 -26.77 11.50
C LEU A 413 -26.25 -26.39 12.89
N LYS A 414 -26.22 -25.12 13.32
CA LYS A 414 -26.55 -24.66 14.69
C LYS A 414 -25.91 -25.54 15.80
N LYS A 415 -24.72 -26.09 15.55
CA LYS A 415 -24.01 -26.94 16.52
C LYS A 415 -22.95 -26.12 17.25
N GLU A 416 -23.01 -26.12 18.57
CA GLU A 416 -21.90 -25.68 19.43
C GLU A 416 -20.75 -26.68 19.28
N HIS A 417 -19.71 -26.31 18.51
CA HIS A 417 -18.41 -26.95 18.62
C HIS A 417 -17.54 -26.15 19.59
N GLY A 418 -16.64 -26.81 20.31
CA GLY A 418 -15.76 -26.15 21.28
C GLY A 418 -14.84 -25.10 20.65
N ASN A 419 -14.18 -24.31 21.49
CA ASN A 419 -13.28 -23.21 21.08
C ASN A 419 -11.98 -23.66 20.37
N VAL A 420 -11.91 -24.91 19.91
CA VAL A 420 -10.74 -25.49 19.23
C VAL A 420 -11.13 -25.82 17.80
N LEU A 421 -10.36 -25.31 16.84
CA LEU A 421 -10.53 -25.56 15.40
C LEU A 421 -9.36 -26.40 14.89
N ASP A 422 -9.64 -27.60 14.44
CA ASP A 422 -8.64 -28.48 13.86
C ASP A 422 -8.31 -28.04 12.43
N VAL A 423 -7.05 -27.68 12.21
CA VAL A 423 -6.50 -27.32 10.90
C VAL A 423 -5.73 -28.51 10.34
N HIS A 424 -6.10 -28.93 9.12
CA HIS A 424 -5.55 -30.12 8.48
C HIS A 424 -4.47 -29.82 7.43
N THR A 425 -4.42 -28.58 6.95
CA THR A 425 -3.39 -28.08 6.02
C THR A 425 -1.96 -28.32 6.55
N GLN A 426 -1.04 -28.68 5.65
CA GLN A 426 0.38 -28.89 5.94
C GLN A 426 1.26 -27.76 5.36
N GLN A 427 2.31 -27.38 6.10
CA GLN A 427 3.34 -26.45 5.62
C GLN A 427 4.31 -27.17 4.68
N GLN A 428 4.79 -26.50 3.63
CA GLN A 428 5.80 -27.09 2.73
C GLN A 428 7.17 -27.11 3.42
N GLU A 429 7.80 -28.28 3.53
CA GLU A 429 9.17 -28.39 4.04
C GLU A 429 10.18 -27.81 3.04
N GLU A 430 11.09 -26.95 3.51
CA GLU A 430 12.26 -26.55 2.73
C GLU A 430 13.09 -27.79 2.38
N LYS A 431 13.12 -28.17 1.10
CA LYS A 431 14.14 -29.09 0.60
C LYS A 431 15.49 -28.40 0.72
N SER A 432 16.22 -28.73 1.78
CA SER A 432 17.62 -28.38 1.94
C SER A 432 18.38 -28.75 0.67
N VAL A 433 18.94 -27.74 0.02
CA VAL A 433 19.86 -27.92 -1.11
C VAL A 433 21.06 -28.71 -0.56
N GLU A 434 21.19 -29.96 -0.98
CA GLU A 434 22.37 -30.78 -0.73
C GLU A 434 23.62 -29.97 -1.10
N LYS A 435 24.47 -29.70 -0.11
CA LYS A 435 25.81 -29.19 -0.37
C LYS A 435 26.55 -30.24 -1.21
N PRO A 436 27.17 -29.88 -2.34
CA PRO A 436 27.95 -30.83 -3.12
C PRO A 436 29.09 -31.36 -2.26
N GLY A 437 29.15 -32.68 -2.15
CA GLY A 437 30.12 -33.42 -1.35
C GLY A 437 31.55 -33.00 -1.66
N LYS A 438 32.32 -32.72 -0.61
CA LYS A 438 33.78 -32.63 -0.69
C LYS A 438 34.30 -33.98 -1.19
N ASN A 439 34.76 -34.02 -2.44
CA ASN A 439 35.61 -35.08 -2.95
C ASN A 439 36.90 -35.15 -2.12
N GLY A 440 36.92 -36.03 -1.13
CA GLY A 440 38.15 -36.55 -0.56
C GLY A 440 38.65 -37.68 -1.45
N LYS A 441 39.70 -37.44 -2.24
CA LYS A 441 40.56 -38.51 -2.75
C LYS A 441 42.01 -38.24 -2.39
N HIS A 442 42.48 -39.13 -1.53
CA HIS A 442 43.82 -39.43 -1.05
C HIS A 442 45.01 -38.97 -1.91
N THR A 443 45.98 -38.35 -1.24
CA THR A 443 47.40 -38.43 -1.58
C THR A 443 48.20 -38.82 -0.34
N GLY A 444 49.07 -39.82 -0.51
CA GLY A 444 50.10 -40.28 0.43
C GLY A 444 49.61 -41.24 1.52
N GLN A 445 50.31 -42.31 1.90
CA GLN A 445 51.61 -42.86 1.52
C GLN A 445 51.78 -44.15 2.36
N ASN A 446 52.38 -45.23 1.83
CA ASN A 446 53.46 -46.00 2.50
C ASN A 446 53.72 -47.40 1.91
N ASP A 447 55.00 -47.60 1.58
CA ASP A 447 55.86 -48.74 1.90
C ASP A 447 55.52 -50.15 1.42
N LYS A 448 56.12 -50.56 0.29
CA LYS A 448 57.30 -51.46 0.21
C LYS A 448 57.63 -51.83 -1.22
#